data_AF-A0A7S9CZI6-F1
#
_entry.id   AF-A0A7S9CZI6-F1
#
_cell.length_a   1.000
_cell.length_b   1.000
_cell.length_c   1.000
_cell.angle_alpha   90.00
_cell.angle_beta   90.00
_cell.angle_gamma   90.00
#
_symmetry.space_group_name_H-M   'P 1'
#
loop_
_entity.id
_entity.type
_entity.pdbx_description
1 polymer ?
#
loop_
_entity_poly.entity_id
_entity_poly.type
_entity_poly.pdbx_seq_one_letter_code
_entity_poly.pdbx_strand_id
1 'polypeptide(L)' 'MATREGGPDDVLILIAAAVTELAKLAQRHQFEVLDHLLAMARLEADEQIRARTRRKLS' A
#
# COMPACT_ATOMS: atom_id res chain seq x y z
N MET A 1 -0.02 -24.24 15.66
CA MET A 1 -0.12 -22.79 15.87
C MET A 1 -0.49 -22.20 14.51
N ALA A 2 -1.73 -21.76 14.31
CA ALA A 2 -2.14 -21.21 13.02
C ALA A 2 -1.54 -19.80 12.88
N THR A 3 -0.64 -19.62 11.92
CA THR A 3 -0.14 -18.32 11.51
C THR A 3 -1.33 -17.47 11.09
N ARG A 4 -1.55 -16.34 11.76
CA ARG A 4 -2.42 -15.26 11.26
C ARG A 4 -1.72 -14.61 10.07
N GLU A 5 -1.58 -15.34 8.97
CA GLU A 5 -1.22 -14.76 7.68
C GLU A 5 -2.52 -14.31 7.02
N GLY A 6 -2.62 -13.03 6.65
CA GLY A 6 -3.80 -12.48 5.99
C GLY A 6 -4.67 -11.60 6.88
N GLY A 7 -4.09 -11.02 7.94
CA GLY A 7 -4.75 -9.93 8.64
C GLY A 7 -4.96 -8.74 7.69
N PRO A 8 -5.96 -7.89 7.93
CA PRO A 8 -6.20 -6.74 7.08
C PRO A 8 -5.01 -5.77 6.97
N ASP A 9 -4.10 -5.78 7.96
CA ASP A 9 -2.87 -4.99 7.92
C ASP A 9 -1.85 -5.60 6.95
N ASP A 10 -1.76 -6.94 6.87
CA ASP A 10 -0.91 -7.65 5.91
C ASP A 10 -1.37 -7.37 4.47
N VAL A 11 -2.69 -7.29 4.25
CA VAL A 11 -3.28 -6.91 2.96
C VAL A 11 -2.88 -5.48 2.58
N LEU A 12 -2.91 -4.55 3.52
CA LEU A 12 -2.52 -3.16 3.26
C LEU A 12 -1.02 -3.03 2.96
N ILE A 13 -0.18 -3.77 3.68
CA ILE A 13 1.27 -3.84 3.41
C ILE A 13 1.53 -4.42 2.01
N LEU A 14 0.81 -5.49 1.64
CA LEU A 14 0.91 -6.09 0.31
C LEU A 14 0.50 -5.10 -0.79
N ILE A 15 -0.60 -4.37 -0.60
CA ILE A 15 -1.06 -3.34 -1.55
C ILE A 15 0.00 -2.24 -1.69
N ALA A 16 0.52 -1.71 -0.58
CA ALA A 16 1.56 -0.69 -0.61
C ALA A 16 2.81 -1.17 -1.36
N ALA A 17 3.23 -2.42 -1.15
CA ALA A 17 4.35 -3.02 -1.87
C ALA A 17 4.07 -3.18 -3.38
N ALA A 18 2.90 -3.73 -3.75
CA ALA A 18 2.52 -3.93 -5.14
C ALA A 18 2.43 -2.61 -5.92
N VAL A 19 1.79 -1.59 -5.33
CA VAL A 19 1.66 -0.25 -5.90
C VAL A 19 3.04 0.39 -6.15
N THR A 20 4.00 0.13 -5.25
CA THR A 20 5.38 0.63 -5.40
C THR A 20 6.08 0.04 -6.61
N GLU A 21 5.95 -1.26 -6.83
CA GLU A 21 6.57 -1.91 -7.99
C GLU A 21 5.90 -1.50 -9.30
N LEU A 22 4.57 -1.31 -9.29
CA LEU A 22 3.84 -0.78 -10.43
C LEU A 22 4.24 0.66 -10.76
N ALA A 23 4.49 1.51 -9.75
CA ALA A 23 4.92 2.89 -9.97
C ALA A 23 6.28 2.94 -10.69
N LYS A 24 7.23 2.08 -10.28
CA LYS A 24 8.51 1.94 -11.00
C LYS A 24 8.31 1.56 -12.46
N LEU A 25 7.35 0.70 -12.77
CA LEU A 25 7.04 0.32 -14.15
C LEU A 25 6.42 1.51 -14.92
N ALA A 26 5.48 2.23 -14.31
CA ALA A 26 4.87 3.41 -14.90
C ALA A 26 5.91 4.50 -15.21
N GLN A 27 6.85 4.76 -14.29
CA GLN A 27 7.95 5.70 -14.49
C GLN A 27 8.87 5.27 -15.65
N ARG A 28 9.24 3.98 -15.69
CA ARG A 28 10.08 3.43 -16.78
C ARG A 28 9.46 3.58 -18.16
N HIS A 29 8.13 3.57 -18.26
CA HIS A 29 7.38 3.70 -19.51
C HIS A 29 6.77 5.09 -19.71
N GLN A 30 7.12 6.08 -18.86
CA GLN A 30 6.63 7.46 -18.93
C GLN A 30 5.10 7.59 -18.89
N PHE A 31 4.43 6.70 -18.14
CA PHE A 31 2.99 6.79 -17.90
C PHE A 31 2.70 7.71 -16.71
N GLU A 32 2.83 9.02 -16.93
CA GLU A 32 2.77 10.05 -15.87
C GLU A 32 1.48 10.02 -15.06
N VAL A 33 0.32 9.87 -15.71
CA VAL A 33 -0.98 9.79 -15.01
C VAL A 33 -1.07 8.52 -14.16
N LEU A 34 -0.56 7.40 -14.66
CA LEU A 34 -0.56 6.13 -13.93
C LEU A 34 0.38 6.19 -12.72
N ASP A 35 1.58 6.75 -12.89
CA ASP A 35 2.53 6.98 -11.79
C ASP A 35 1.90 7.84 -10.69
N HIS A 36 1.22 8.93 -11.08
CA HIS A 36 0.52 9.79 -10.13
C HIS A 36 -0.59 9.05 -9.35
N LEU A 37 -1.42 8.27 -10.04
CA LEU A 37 -2.48 7.49 -9.39
C LEU A 37 -1.92 6.42 -8.44
N LEU A 38 -0.80 5.80 -8.81
CA LEU A 38 -0.12 4.82 -7.95
C LEU A 38 0.51 5.50 -6.72
N ALA A 39 1.08 6.69 -6.86
CA ALA A 39 1.57 7.46 -5.73
C ALA A 39 0.43 7.79 -4.74
N MET A 40 -0.75 8.17 -5.24
CA MET A 40 -1.93 8.41 -4.42
C MET A 40 -2.42 7.14 -3.70
N ALA A 41 -2.48 6.01 -4.40
CA ALA A 41 -2.88 4.73 -3.81
C ALA A 41 -1.91 4.26 -2.71
N ARG A 42 -0.60 4.50 -2.87
CA ARG A 42 0.41 4.24 -1.85
C ARG A 42 0.16 5.07 -0.59
N LEU A 43 -0.10 6.36 -0.76
CA LEU A 43 -0.36 7.29 0.34
C LEU A 43 -1.61 6.88 1.13
N GLU A 44 -2.69 6.52 0.44
CA GLU A 44 -3.93 6.05 1.08
C GLU A 44 -3.71 4.75 1.86
N ALA A 45 -2.98 3.78 1.30
CA ALA A 45 -2.65 2.53 2.01
C ALA A 45 -1.83 2.80 3.29
N ASP A 46 -0.83 3.67 3.21
CA ASP A 46 -0.01 4.06 4.37
C ASP A 46 -0.85 4.77 5.46
N GLU A 47 -1.81 5.61 5.06
CA GLU A 47 -2.71 6.28 5.99
C GLU A 47 -3.65 5.29 6.70
N GLN A 48 -4.20 4.32 5.97
CA GLN A 48 -5.02 3.26 6.53
C GLN A 48 -4.24 2.41 7.55
N ILE A 49 -2.98 2.07 7.26
CA ILE A 49 -2.11 1.35 8.20
C ILE A 49 -1.94 2.18 9.49
N ARG A 50 -1.62 3.48 9.37
CA ARG A 50 -1.46 4.36 10.54
C ARG A 50 -2.73 4.51 11.36
N ALA A 51 -3.89 4.65 10.71
CA ALA A 51 -5.19 4.75 11.38
C ALA A 51 -5.50 3.48 12.18
N ARG A 52 -5.24 2.30 11.62
CA ARG A 52 -5.45 1.02 12.29
C ARG A 52 -4.48 0.79 13.44
N THR A 53 -3.21 1.14 13.26
CA THR A 53 -2.21 1.09 14.33
C THR A 53 -2.61 1.97 15.50
N ARG A 54 -3.06 3.21 15.25
CA ARG A 54 -3.59 4.10 16.30
C ARG A 54 -4.78 3.48 17.04
N ARG A 55 -5.73 2.88 16.31
CA ARG A 55 -6.90 2.22 16.91
C ARG A 55 -6.53 1.02 17.80
N LYS A 56 -5.46 0.29 17.46
CA LYS A 56 -4.99 -0.85 18.27
C LYS A 56 -4.27 -0.42 19.56
N LEU A 57 -3.80 0.82 19.63
CA LEU A 57 -3.05 1.37 20.77
C LEU A 57 -3.95 2.15 21.74
N SER A 58 -5.22 2.37 21.40
CA SER A 58 -6.24 2.98 22.26
C SER A 58 -7.12 1.93 22.92
#